data_AF-A0A098F088-F1
#
_entry.id   AF-A0A098F088-F1
#
_cell.length_a   1.000
_cell.length_b   1.000
_cell.length_c   1.000
_cell.angle_alpha   90.00
_cell.angle_beta   90.00
_cell.angle_gamma   90.00
#
_symmetry.space_group_name_H-M   'P 1'
#
loop_
_entity.id
_entity.type
_entity.pdbx_description
1 polymer ?
#
loop_
_entity_poly.entity_id
_entity_poly.type
_entity_poly.pdbx_seq_one_letter_code
_entity_poly.pdbx_strand_id
1 'polypeptide(L)'
;MSWISFMSGVLVTIFAYNLFTYNIEEDGEEVFENEIEINGFSGRLVTLSCQTCRKLKKHRELQPSLYQCTRCNRYVDLRAS
;
A
#
# COMPACT_ATOMS: atom_id res chain seq x y z
N MET A 1 29.81 3.20 -31.53
CA MET A 1 28.85 3.78 -30.56
C MET A 1 29.65 4.37 -29.42
N SER A 2 29.44 5.65 -29.09
CA SER A 2 30.14 6.29 -27.98
C SER A 2 29.76 5.61 -26.67
N TRP A 3 30.77 5.11 -25.94
CA TRP A 3 30.63 4.54 -24.59
C TRP A 3 29.85 5.45 -23.64
N ILE A 4 30.01 6.77 -23.82
CA ILE A 4 29.24 7.83 -23.14
C ILE A 4 27.73 7.65 -23.27
N SER A 5 27.23 7.27 -24.46
CA SER A 5 25.79 7.16 -24.73
C SER A 5 25.18 5.92 -24.07
N PHE A 6 25.98 4.87 -23.87
CA PHE A 6 25.57 3.69 -23.13
C PHE A 6 25.45 4.01 -21.64
N MET A 7 26.47 4.65 -21.06
CA MET A 7 26.49 5.02 -19.64
C MET A 7 25.42 6.05 -19.29
N SER A 8 25.15 7.03 -20.16
CA SER A 8 24.08 7.99 -19.95
C SER A 8 22.70 7.34 -20.03
N GLY A 9 22.50 6.38 -20.94
CA GLY A 9 21.27 5.58 -21.02
C GLY A 9 21.02 4.79 -19.74
N VAL A 10 22.03 4.09 -19.21
CA VAL A 10 21.92 3.32 -17.96
C VAL A 10 21.55 4.22 -16.78
N LEU A 11 22.22 5.38 -16.65
CA LEU A 11 21.94 6.36 -15.60
C LEU A 11 20.49 6.89 -15.66
N VAL A 12 20.02 7.25 -16.85
CA VAL A 12 18.63 7.72 -17.05
C VAL A 12 17.62 6.63 -16.70
N THR A 13 17.91 5.38 -17.06
CA THR A 13 17.01 4.25 -16.78
C THR A 13 16.90 3.98 -15.28
N ILE A 14 18.01 4.02 -14.53
CA ILE A 14 18.02 3.89 -13.06
C ILE A 14 17.26 5.05 -12.40
N PHE A 15 17.45 6.27 -12.89
CA PHE A 15 16.77 7.45 -12.34
C PHE A 15 15.26 7.40 -12.59
N ALA A 16 14.84 7.04 -13.80
CA ALA A 16 13.44 6.84 -14.14
C ALA A 16 12.82 5.71 -13.30
N TYR A 17 13.51 4.58 -13.16
CA TYR A 17 13.06 3.48 -12.31
C TYR A 17 12.80 3.93 -10.88
N ASN A 18 13.77 4.59 -10.23
CA ASN A 18 13.60 5.10 -8.87
C ASN A 18 12.45 6.11 -8.77
N LEU A 19 12.28 7.00 -9.74
CA LEU A 19 11.18 7.98 -9.71
C LEU A 19 9.80 7.31 -9.80
N PHE A 20 9.67 6.27 -10.63
CA PHE A 20 8.43 5.53 -10.75
C PHE A 20 8.20 4.56 -9.58
N THR A 21 9.25 3.93 -9.04
CA THR A 21 9.11 3.02 -7.89
C THR A 21 8.98 3.75 -6.56
N TYR A 22 9.57 4.94 -6.39
CA TYR A 22 9.40 5.74 -5.17
C TYR A 22 7.95 6.13 -4.92
N ASN A 23 7.20 6.46 -5.99
CA ASN A 23 5.75 6.69 -5.90
C ASN A 23 4.95 5.40 -5.65
N ILE A 24 5.49 4.24 -6.02
CA ILE A 24 4.89 2.93 -5.73
C ILE A 24 5.23 2.49 -4.30
N GLU A 25 6.38 2.87 -3.74
CA GLU A 25 6.80 2.50 -2.38
C GLU A 25 5.97 3.19 -1.28
N GLU A 26 5.44 4.41 -1.49
CA GLU A 26 4.43 4.98 -0.60
C GLU A 26 3.09 4.20 -0.62
N ASP A 27 2.85 3.40 -1.66
CA ASP A 27 1.70 2.48 -1.80
C ASP A 27 2.08 0.99 -1.66
N GLY A 28 3.37 0.68 -1.48
CA GLY A 28 4.01 -0.62 -1.73
C GLY A 28 4.90 -1.11 -0.58
N GLU A 29 4.91 -0.43 0.56
CA GLU A 29 5.19 -1.11 1.84
C GLU A 29 4.06 -2.09 2.15
N GLU A 30 4.14 -3.28 1.56
CA GLU A 30 3.68 -4.59 2.05
C GLU A 30 3.77 -5.59 0.88
N VAL A 31 4.99 -5.91 0.44
CA VAL A 31 5.25 -7.23 -0.16
C VAL A 31 5.13 -8.25 0.97
N PHE A 32 3.89 -8.61 1.31
CA PHE A 32 3.60 -9.81 2.08
C PHE A 32 3.99 -11.00 1.20
N GLU A 33 5.12 -11.60 1.52
CA GLU A 33 5.39 -12.99 1.19
C GLU A 33 4.18 -13.85 1.61
N ASN A 34 3.72 -14.71 0.69
CA ASN A 34 2.87 -15.86 0.94
C ASN A 34 1.48 -15.61 1.53
N GLU A 35 0.47 -15.43 0.68
CA GLU A 35 -0.71 -16.31 0.75
C GLU A 35 -1.53 -16.24 -0.54
N ILE A 36 -1.79 -17.42 -1.09
CA ILE A 36 -2.77 -17.64 -2.15
C ILE A 36 -4.14 -17.38 -1.52
N GLU A 37 -4.72 -16.18 -1.70
CA GLU A 37 -6.11 -15.92 -1.29
C GLU A 37 -7.09 -16.57 -2.27
N ILE A 38 -7.42 -17.83 -1.99
CA ILE A 38 -8.57 -18.57 -2.56
C ILE A 38 -9.85 -17.87 -2.09
N ASN A 39 -10.60 -17.29 -3.02
CA ASN A 39 -12.07 -17.08 -2.99
C ASN A 39 -12.74 -17.05 -1.59
N GLY A 40 -12.39 -16.08 -0.76
CA GLY A 40 -13.18 -15.67 0.41
C GLY A 40 -13.70 -14.26 0.16
N PHE A 41 -14.80 -13.86 0.80
CA PHE A 41 -15.26 -12.45 0.81
C PHE A 41 -14.09 -11.53 1.19
N SER A 42 -13.38 -11.03 0.18
CA SER A 42 -12.25 -10.13 0.33
C SER A 42 -12.82 -8.83 0.88
N GLY A 43 -12.72 -8.67 2.21
CA GLY A 43 -13.18 -7.48 2.90
C GLY A 43 -12.60 -6.25 2.24
N ARG A 44 -13.46 -5.29 1.89
CA ARG A 44 -13.06 -4.07 1.20
C ARG A 44 -11.95 -3.37 1.98
N LEU A 45 -10.87 -3.02 1.30
CA LEU A 45 -9.86 -2.12 1.85
C LEU A 45 -10.35 -0.68 1.67
N VAL A 46 -10.45 0.06 2.78
CA VAL A 46 -10.88 1.46 2.79
C VAL A 46 -9.87 2.33 3.51
N THR A 47 -9.57 3.50 2.96
CA THR A 47 -8.75 4.51 3.62
C THR A 47 -9.60 5.33 4.59
N LEU A 48 -9.33 5.19 5.89
CA LEU A 48 -10.04 5.89 6.96
C LEU A 48 -9.04 6.53 7.93
N SER A 49 -9.48 7.52 8.70
CA SER A 49 -8.68 8.13 9.77
C SER A 49 -8.64 7.17 10.97
N CYS A 50 -7.43 6.71 11.32
CA CYS A 50 -7.27 5.86 12.48
C CYS A 50 -7.08 6.71 13.74
N GLN A 51 -7.91 6.50 14.77
CA GLN A 51 -7.81 7.21 16.05
C GLN A 51 -6.46 6.97 16.76
N THR A 52 -5.90 5.76 16.64
CA THR A 52 -4.62 5.40 17.25
C THR A 52 -3.42 5.92 16.45
N CYS A 53 -3.42 5.76 15.12
CA CYS A 53 -2.31 6.23 14.28
C CYS A 53 -2.34 7.74 14.01
N ARG A 54 -3.46 8.42 14.28
CA ARG A 54 -3.70 9.85 13.99
C ARG A 54 -3.38 10.25 12.55
N LYS A 55 -3.51 9.30 11.61
CA LYS A 55 -3.23 9.46 10.18
C LYS A 55 -4.26 8.66 9.38
N LEU A 56 -4.43 9.02 8.11
CA LEU A 56 -5.15 8.21 7.14
C LEU A 56 -4.37 6.92 6.89
N LYS A 57 -5.02 5.78 7.11
CA LYS A 57 -4.41 4.45 6.92
C LYS A 57 -5.42 3.51 6.27
N LYS A 58 -4.90 2.45 5.64
CA LYS A 58 -5.70 1.37 5.09
C LYS A 58 -6.36 0.60 6.24
N HIS A 59 -7.64 0.29 6.09
CA HIS A 59 -8.41 -0.52 7.02
C HIS A 59 -9.09 -1.66 6.24
N ARG A 60 -9.07 -2.86 6.82
CA ARG A 60 -9.76 -4.04 6.29
C ARG A 60 -11.18 -4.08 6.82
N GLU A 61 -12.15 -4.25 5.94
CA GLU A 61 -13.53 -4.52 6.34
C GLU A 61 -13.63 -5.95 6.90
N LEU A 62 -14.12 -6.07 8.14
CA LEU A 62 -14.36 -7.37 8.79
C LEU A 62 -15.83 -7.77 8.70
N GLN A 63 -16.70 -6.78 8.83
CA GLN A 63 -18.15 -6.89 8.63
C GLN A 63 -18.64 -5.59 8.01
N PRO A 64 -19.85 -5.54 7.42
CA PRO A 64 -20.41 -4.29 6.93
C PRO A 64 -20.33 -3.23 8.02
N SER A 65 -19.71 -2.09 7.73
CA SER A 65 -19.47 -0.96 8.65
C SER A 65 -18.55 -1.22 9.87
N LEU A 66 -17.88 -2.38 9.96
CA LEU A 66 -16.84 -2.67 10.96
C LEU A 66 -15.49 -2.87 10.27
N TYR A 67 -14.53 -2.00 10.59
CA TYR A 67 -13.22 -1.95 9.96
C TYR A 67 -12.10 -2.18 10.97
N GLN A 68 -10.96 -2.67 10.50
CA GLN A 68 -9.75 -2.85 11.30
C GLN A 68 -8.55 -2.20 10.62
N CYS A 69 -7.82 -1.35 11.36
CA CYS A 69 -6.62 -0.70 10.83
C CYS A 69 -5.51 -1.74 10.59
N THR A 70 -4.90 -1.76 9.40
CA THR A 70 -3.83 -2.72 9.08
C THR A 70 -2.54 -2.47 9.87
N ARG A 71 -2.31 -1.24 10.35
CA ARG A 71 -1.09 -0.86 11.09
C ARG A 71 -1.16 -1.11 12.59
N CYS A 72 -2.26 -0.73 13.23
CA CYS A 72 -2.38 -0.79 14.70
C CYS A 72 -3.42 -1.81 15.18
N ASN A 73 -4.08 -2.52 14.25
CA ASN A 73 -5.11 -3.52 14.51
C ASN A 73 -6.32 -3.02 15.33
N ARG A 74 -6.46 -1.70 15.51
CA ARG A 74 -7.60 -1.07 16.18
C ARG A 74 -8.85 -1.23 15.32
N TYR A 75 -9.94 -1.66 15.95
CA TYR A 75 -11.26 -1.69 15.35
C TYR A 75 -11.87 -0.30 15.28
N VAL A 76 -12.48 0.00 14.15
CA VAL A 76 -13.22 1.22 13.85
C VAL A 76 -14.62 0.77 13.44
N ASP A 77 -15.59 1.00 14.31
CA ASP A 77 -16.99 0.68 14.07
C ASP A 77 -17.73 1.94 13.62
N LEU A 78 -18.28 1.93 12.40
CA LEU A 78 -19.09 3.01 11.85
C LEU A 78 -20.59 2.83 12.16
N ARG A 79 -20.99 1.73 12.82
CA ARG A 79 -22.39 1.49 13.23
C ARG A 79 -22.82 2.38 14.39
N ALA A 80 -21.87 2.85 15.19
CA ALA A 80 -22.13 3.58 16.42
C ALA A 80 -22.29 5.10 16.21
N SER A 81 -22.74 5.54 15.03
CA SER A 81 -22.97 6.97 14.74
C SER A 81 -24.21 7.52 15.46
#